data_AF-A0A5K0XAQ1-F1
#
_entry.id   AF-A0A5K0XAQ1-F1
#
_cell.length_a   1.000
_cell.length_b   1.000
_cell.length_c   1.000
_cell.angle_alpha   90.00
_cell.angle_beta   90.00
_cell.angle_gamma   90.00
#
_symmetry.space_group_name_H-M   'P 1'
#
loop_
_entity.id
_entity.type
_entity.pdbx_description
1 polymer ?
#
loop_
_entity_poly.entity_id
_entity_poly.type
_entity_poly.pdbx_seq_one_letter_code
_entity_poly.pdbx_strand_id
1 'polypeptide(L)' 'EPGKAEAEFADTEKTIKTFLTYRKTGPPITHDGQPFGGWSAPETLPAWLSEEEVRYYVGKFQKSGFTGGLNFYRNINR' A
#
# COMPACT_ATOMS: atom_id res chain seq x y z
N GLU A 1 -12.40 -6.11 -6.59
CA GLU A 1 -13.75 -5.90 -6.00
C GLU A 1 -13.62 -5.16 -4.66
N PRO A 2 -14.65 -4.42 -4.20
CA PRO A 2 -14.65 -3.80 -2.88
C PRO A 2 -14.34 -4.84 -1.80
N GLY A 3 -13.39 -4.56 -0.91
CA GLY A 3 -13.00 -5.45 0.19
C GLY A 3 -11.81 -6.37 -0.12
N LYS A 4 -11.59 -6.78 -1.38
CA LYS A 4 -10.45 -7.66 -1.72
C LYS A 4 -9.10 -6.95 -1.54
N ALA A 5 -8.97 -5.76 -2.09
CA ALA A 5 -7.75 -4.96 -1.94
C ALA A 5 -7.52 -4.55 -0.48
N GLU A 6 -8.59 -4.21 0.25
CA GLU A 6 -8.53 -3.89 1.67
C GLU A 6 -8.05 -5.08 2.52
N ALA A 7 -8.47 -6.31 2.18
CA ALA A 7 -8.00 -7.53 2.85
C ALA A 7 -6.52 -7.81 2.55
N GLU A 8 -6.06 -7.56 1.32
CA GLU A 8 -4.64 -7.66 0.96
C GLU A 8 -3.74 -6.65 1.68
N PHE A 9 -4.32 -5.53 2.13
CA PHE A 9 -3.62 -4.47 2.89
C PHE A 9 -3.75 -4.59 4.41
N ALA A 10 -4.17 -5.76 4.93
CA ALA A 10 -4.31 -5.99 6.36
C ALA A 10 -2.99 -5.75 7.13
N ASP A 11 -1.84 -6.11 6.52
CA ASP A 11 -0.52 -5.75 7.04
C ASP A 11 -0.14 -4.34 6.60
N THR A 12 -0.56 -3.35 7.39
CA THR A 12 -0.37 -1.93 7.08
C THR A 12 1.11 -1.54 6.95
N GLU A 13 1.99 -2.09 7.78
CA GLU A 13 3.41 -1.75 7.72
C GLU A 13 4.03 -2.24 6.42
N LYS A 14 3.82 -3.52 6.09
CA LYS A 14 4.27 -4.09 4.83
C LYS A 14 3.68 -3.35 3.64
N THR A 15 2.39 -3.04 3.66
CA THR A 15 1.72 -2.28 2.60
C THR A 15 2.35 -0.91 2.39
N ILE A 16 2.60 -0.14 3.46
CA ILE A 16 3.20 1.20 3.37
C ILE A 16 4.64 1.11 2.87
N LYS A 17 5.46 0.22 3.43
CA LYS A 17 6.85 0.03 2.98
C LYS A 17 6.88 -0.38 1.51
N THR A 18 6.06 -1.34 1.10
CA THR A 18 5.97 -1.79 -0.29
C THR A 18 5.49 -0.67 -1.21
N PHE A 19 4.44 0.06 -0.85
CA PHE A 19 3.88 1.14 -1.67
C PHE A 19 4.90 2.26 -1.90
N LEU A 20 5.55 2.75 -0.84
CA LEU A 20 6.51 3.84 -0.90
C LEU A 20 7.79 3.44 -1.63
N THR A 21 8.15 2.17 -1.63
CA THR A 21 9.35 1.65 -2.32
C THR A 21 9.05 1.01 -3.67
N TYR A 22 7.79 1.02 -4.11
CA TYR A 22 7.37 0.43 -5.37
C TYR A 22 8.01 1.17 -6.54
N ARG A 23 8.82 0.46 -7.34
CA ARG A 23 9.56 1.04 -8.47
C ARG A 23 9.12 0.54 -9.84
N LYS A 24 8.20 -0.42 -9.89
CA LYS A 24 7.71 -0.96 -11.15
C LYS A 24 6.82 0.08 -11.82
N THR A 25 7.23 0.53 -13.00
CA THR A 25 6.45 1.46 -13.81
C THR A 25 5.20 0.76 -14.34
N GLY A 26 4.02 1.20 -13.93
CA GLY A 26 2.74 0.62 -14.32
C GLY A 26 1.68 0.79 -13.22
N PRO A 27 0.40 0.47 -13.50
CA PRO A 27 -0.62 0.50 -12.49
C PRO A 27 -0.29 -0.52 -11.38
N PRO A 28 -0.48 -0.16 -10.09
CA PRO A 28 -0.33 -1.11 -9.00
C PRO A 28 -1.47 -2.14 -9.07
N ILE A 29 -1.19 -3.27 -9.70
CA ILE A 29 -2.15 -4.37 -9.84
C ILE A 29 -2.00 -5.28 -8.61
N THR A 30 -3.08 -5.39 -7.85
CA THR A 30 -3.29 -6.43 -6.84
C THR A 30 -3.58 -7.75 -7.56
N HIS A 31 -2.81 -8.80 -7.27
CA HIS A 31 -3.09 -10.16 -7.73
C HIS A 31 -3.61 -10.96 -6.54
N ASP A 32 -4.47 -11.97 -6.76
CA ASP A 32 -5.16 -12.72 -5.71
C ASP A 32 -4.27 -13.05 -4.48
N GLY A 33 -4.39 -12.26 -3.40
CA GLY A 33 -3.65 -12.45 -2.15
C GLY A 33 -2.22 -11.90 -2.12
N GLN A 34 -1.80 -11.20 -3.17
CA GLN A 34 -0.50 -10.56 -3.32
C GLN A 34 -0.66 -9.07 -3.65
N PRO A 35 -0.60 -8.20 -2.62
CA PRO A 35 -0.58 -6.76 -2.86
C PRO A 35 0.61 -6.38 -3.73
N PHE A 36 0.40 -5.44 -4.65
CA PHE A 36 1.42 -4.94 -5.58
C PHE A 36 2.07 -6.01 -6.48
N GLY A 37 1.36 -7.10 -6.78
CA GLY A 37 1.84 -8.16 -7.67
C GLY A 37 3.01 -8.95 -7.08
N GLY A 38 3.01 -9.15 -5.77
CA GLY A 38 4.03 -9.93 -5.05
C GLY A 38 5.30 -9.15 -4.75
N TRP A 39 5.34 -7.84 -5.02
CA TRP A 39 6.47 -7.00 -4.67
C TRP A 39 6.62 -6.90 -3.14
N SER A 40 7.80 -7.19 -2.63
CA SER A 40 8.16 -6.96 -1.24
C SER A 40 9.00 -5.68 -1.14
N ALA A 41 8.77 -4.91 -0.09
CA ALA A 41 9.66 -3.82 0.29
C ALA A 41 11.11 -4.34 0.40
N PRO A 42 12.12 -3.50 0.09
CA PRO A 42 13.52 -3.84 0.32
C PRO A 42 13.78 -4.05 1.82
N GLU A 43 14.72 -4.94 2.15
CA GLU A 43 15.12 -5.21 3.55
C GLU A 43 15.64 -3.95 4.25
N THR A 44 16.34 -3.10 3.52
CA THR A 44 16.80 -1.79 3.98
C THR A 44 16.01 -0.68 3.31
N LEU A 45 15.47 0.24 4.10
CA LEU A 45 14.77 1.41 3.58
C LEU A 45 15.73 2.33 2.80
N PRO A 46 15.24 2.99 1.73
CA PRO A 46 16.04 3.96 0.99
C PRO A 46 16.28 5.22 1.84
N ALA A 47 17.36 5.95 1.55
CA ALA A 47 17.80 7.11 2.35
C ALA A 47 16.78 8.26 2.48
N TRP A 48 15.77 8.32 1.61
CA TRP A 48 14.71 9.33 1.67
C TRP A 48 13.54 8.93 2.57
N LEU A 49 13.49 7.68 3.03
CA LEU A 49 12.39 7.14 3.84
C LEU A 49 12.93 6.58 5.15
N SER A 50 12.67 7.29 6.25
CA SER A 50 13.04 6.84 7.59
C SER A 50 12.00 5.88 8.19
N GLU A 51 12.43 5.05 9.15
CA GLU A 51 11.51 4.19 9.91
C GLU A 51 10.50 5.00 10.73
N GLU A 52 10.83 6.22 11.13
CA GLU A 52 9.90 7.10 11.84
C GLU A 52 8.75 7.58 10.95
N GLU A 53 9.06 7.98 9.72
CA GLU A 53 8.05 8.35 8.72
C GLU A 53 7.15 7.16 8.37
N VAL A 54 7.73 5.96 8.22
CA VAL A 54 6.92 4.75 8.01
C VAL A 54 5.95 4.54 9.16
N ARG A 55 6.42 4.58 10.42
CA ARG A 55 5.56 4.42 11.60
C ARG A 55 4.46 5.49 11.66
N TYR A 56 4.77 6.73 11.29
CA TYR A 56 3.79 7.81 11.21
C TYR A 56 2.66 7.45 10.24
N TYR A 57 2.97 7.04 9.00
CA TYR A 57 1.96 6.64 8.03
C TYR A 57 1.19 5.39 8.47
N VAL A 58 1.87 4.39 9.03
CA VAL A 58 1.23 3.18 9.56
C VAL A 58 0.17 3.54 10.60
N GLY A 59 0.50 4.40 11.58
CA GLY A 59 -0.46 4.83 12.60
C GLY A 59 -1.68 5.56 12.02
N LYS A 60 -1.51 6.31 10.93
CA LYS A 60 -2.63 6.97 10.23
C LYS A 60 -3.54 5.94 9.55
N PHE A 61 -2.96 5.03 8.77
CA PHE A 61 -3.72 4.06 7.99
C PHE A 61 -4.31 2.93 8.84
N GLN A 62 -3.72 2.58 9.98
CA GLN A 62 -4.35 1.68 10.97
C GLN A 62 -5.65 2.27 11.52
N LYS A 63 -5.73 3.60 11.68
CA LYS A 63 -6.94 4.28 12.18
C LYS A 63 -7.97 4.51 11.07
N SER A 64 -7.54 4.91 9.86
CA SER A 64 -8.46 5.28 8.78
C SER A 64 -8.85 4.12 7.86
N GLY A 65 -8.02 3.08 7.79
CA GLY A 65 -8.07 2.08 6.72
C GLY A 65 -7.69 2.64 5.34
N PHE A 66 -7.72 1.76 4.33
CA PHE A 66 -7.37 2.09 2.93
C PHE A 66 -8.58 2.34 2.02
N THR A 67 -9.80 2.01 2.48
CA THR A 67 -11.04 2.04 1.68
C THR A 67 -11.29 3.40 1.03
N GLY A 68 -11.08 4.50 1.76
CA GLY A 68 -11.30 5.86 1.26
C GLY A 68 -10.41 6.19 0.07
N GLY A 69 -9.11 5.93 0.19
CA GLY A 69 -8.15 6.15 -0.89
C GLY A 69 -8.42 5.27 -2.11
N LEU A 70 -8.78 4.00 -1.90
CA LEU A 70 -9.12 3.09 -3.01
C LEU A 70 -10.41 3.50 -3.72
N ASN A 71 -11.40 4.01 -3.00
CA ASN A 71 -12.66 4.48 -3.58
C ASN A 71 -12.46 5.68 -4.52
N PHE A 72 -11.45 6.53 -4.26
CA PHE A 72 -11.09 7.61 -5.18
C PHE A 72 -10.75 7.05 -6.57
N TYR A 73 -9.87 6.03 -6.63
CA TYR A 73 -9.47 5.41 -7.91
C TYR A 73 -10.61 4.60 -8.55
N ARG A 74 -11.48 3.96 -7.76
CA ARG A 74 -12.65 3.23 -8.29
C ARG A 74 -13.63 4.14 -9.04
N ASN A 75 -13.67 5.42 -8.69
CA ASN A 75 -14.58 6.40 -9.29
C ASN A 75 -13.90 7.34 -10.31
N ILE A 76 -12.62 7.14 -10.64
CA ILE A 76 -11.88 8.10 -11.48
C ILE A 76 -12.39 8.18 -12.93
N ASN A 77 -13.01 7.12 -13.42
CA ASN A 77 -13.57 7.02 -14.78
C ASN A 77 -15.12 6.95 -14.77
N ARG A 78 -15.74 7.24 -13.62
CA ARG A 78 -17.21 7.24 -13.47
C ARG A 78 -17.78 8.64 -13.60
#